data_AF-A0A3M1KB02-F1
#
_entry.id   AF-A0A3M1KB02-F1
#
_cell.length_a   1.000
_cell.length_b   1.000
_cell.length_c   1.000
_cell.angle_alpha   90.00
_cell.angle_beta   90.00
_cell.angle_gamma   90.00
#
_symmetry.space_group_name_H-M   'P 1'
#
loop_
_entity.id
_entity.type
_entity.pdbx_description
1 polymer ?
#
loop_
_entity_poly.entity_id
_entity_poly.type
_entity_poly.pdbx_seq_one_letter_code
_entity_poly.pdbx_strand_id
1 'polypeptide(L)' 'VDPDSTSGQLALLLIRIYRGLYALVGGDDNEMKHWMHSPIQTLQGVPAELIRDVTGLVHVAEYIDAIRGKV' A
#
# COMPACT_ATOMS: atom_id res chain seq x y z
N VAL A 1 -18.57 3.62 -4.74
CA VAL A 1 -17.80 2.87 -5.76
C VAL A 1 -18.36 1.47 -5.78
N ASP A 2 -18.74 0.95 -6.94
CA ASP A 2 -19.21 -0.44 -7.07
C ASP A 2 -18.00 -1.38 -6.93
N PRO A 3 -17.93 -2.25 -5.91
CA PRO A 3 -16.76 -3.10 -5.66
C PRO A 3 -16.44 -4.07 -6.79
N ASP A 4 -17.44 -4.47 -7.59
CA ASP A 4 -17.26 -5.44 -8.66
C ASP A 4 -16.77 -4.80 -9.97
N SER A 5 -16.85 -3.47 -10.06
CA SER A 5 -16.27 -2.70 -11.16
C SER A 5 -14.73 -2.64 -11.07
N THR A 6 -14.05 -2.41 -12.20
CA THR A 6 -12.58 -2.25 -12.23
C THR A 6 -12.10 -1.19 -11.26
N SER A 7 -12.76 -0.02 -11.21
CA SER A 7 -12.38 1.06 -10.28
C SER A 7 -12.65 0.68 -8.82
N GLY A 8 -13.67 -0.14 -8.56
CA GLY A 8 -13.94 -0.74 -7.25
C GLY A 8 -12.84 -1.66 -6.78
N GLN A 9 -12.38 -2.57 -7.64
CA GLN A 9 -11.30 -3.49 -7.33
C GLN A 9 -9.98 -2.73 -7.04
N LEU A 10 -9.68 -1.67 -7.81
CA LEU A 10 -8.54 -0.79 -7.53
C LEU A 10 -8.68 -0.04 -6.20
N ALA A 11 -9.87 0.45 -5.88
CA ALA A 11 -10.14 1.10 -4.59
C ALA A 11 -9.97 0.12 -3.42
N LEU A 12 -10.39 -1.14 -3.58
CA LEU A 12 -10.19 -2.18 -2.57
C LEU A 12 -8.71 -2.50 -2.34
N LEU A 13 -7.89 -2.50 -3.39
CA LEU A 13 -6.43 -2.63 -3.25
C LEU A 13 -5.82 -1.46 -2.46
N LEU A 14 -6.25 -0.23 -2.74
CA LEU A 14 -5.79 0.94 -1.98
C LEU A 14 -6.18 0.86 -0.49
N ILE A 15 -7.41 0.44 -0.20
CA ILE A 15 -7.87 0.21 1.18
C ILE A 15 -7.04 -0.89 1.85
N ARG A 16 -6.69 -1.96 1.13
CA ARG A 16 -5.83 -3.03 1.64
C ARG A 16 -4.45 -2.52 2.02
N ILE A 17 -3.83 -1.68 1.17
CA ILE A 17 -2.56 -1.02 1.47
C ILE A 17 -2.66 -0.20 2.75
N TYR A 18 -3.68 0.67 2.86
CA TYR A 18 -3.90 1.49 4.06
C TYR A 18 -4.02 0.64 5.32
N ARG A 19 -4.87 -0.40 5.30
CA ARG A 19 -5.10 -1.27 6.47
C ARG A 19 -3.85 -2.08 6.84
N GLY A 20 -3.12 -2.56 5.85
CA GLY A 20 -1.89 -3.30 6.07
C GLY A 20 -0.78 -2.41 6.63
N LEU A 21 -0.63 -1.19 6.11
CA LEU A 21 0.31 -0.21 6.63
C LEU A 21 -0.06 0.22 8.07
N TYR A 22 -1.33 0.48 8.33
CA TYR A 22 -1.83 0.80 9.68
C TYR A 22 -1.41 -0.29 10.68
N ALA A 23 -1.61 -1.56 10.33
CA ALA A 23 -1.19 -2.67 11.18
C ALA A 23 0.34 -2.78 11.33
N LEU A 24 1.10 -2.42 10.30
CA LEU A 24 2.57 -2.48 10.31
C LEU A 24 3.21 -1.44 11.24
N VAL A 25 2.69 -0.21 11.25
CA VAL A 25 3.26 0.92 12.01
C VAL A 25 2.45 1.28 13.26
N GLY A 26 1.48 0.44 13.65
CA GLY A 26 0.67 0.66 14.85
C GLY A 26 -0.31 1.83 14.77
N GLY A 27 -0.63 2.28 13.55
CA GLY A 27 -1.59 3.36 13.33
C GLY A 27 -1.10 4.77 13.65
N ASP A 28 0.21 4.98 13.79
CA ASP A 28 0.77 6.33 13.91
C ASP A 28 0.71 7.07 12.57
N ASP A 29 -0.08 8.14 12.51
CA ASP A 29 -0.30 8.91 11.29
C ASP A 29 0.98 9.51 10.68
N ASN A 30 1.96 9.88 11.52
CA ASN A 30 3.22 10.45 11.04
C ASN A 30 4.09 9.36 10.43
N GLU A 31 4.18 8.20 11.06
CA GLU A 31 4.88 7.03 10.53
C GLU A 31 4.23 6.52 9.24
N MET A 32 2.89 6.48 9.17
CA MET A 32 2.18 6.11 7.95
C MET A 32 2.50 7.07 6.79
N LYS A 33 2.49 8.38 7.05
CA LYS A 33 2.86 9.39 6.04
C LYS A 33 4.33 9.27 5.67
N HIS A 34 5.22 9.10 6.64
CA HIS A 34 6.64 8.97 6.40
C HIS A 34 6.93 7.75 5.51
N TRP A 35 6.35 6.60 5.83
CA TRP A 35 6.48 5.38 5.03
C TRP A 35 6.00 5.57 3.60
N MET A 36 4.82 6.18 3.40
CA MET A 36 4.27 6.42 2.06
C MET A 36 5.12 7.35 1.20
N HIS A 37 5.87 8.28 1.80
CA HIS A 37 6.64 9.31 1.09
C HIS A 37 8.15 9.07 1.10
N SER A 38 8.62 7.98 1.73
CA SER A 38 10.03 7.62 1.75
C SER A 38 10.36 6.59 0.67
N PRO A 39 11.57 6.64 0.06
CA PRO A 39 12.01 5.63 -0.87
C PRO A 39 12.25 4.29 -0.15
N ILE A 40 11.66 3.22 -0.68
CA ILE A 40 11.82 1.85 -0.16
C ILE A 40 12.64 1.05 -1.17
N GLN A 41 13.82 0.58 -0.76
CA GLN A 41 14.79 -0.06 -1.65
C GLN A 41 14.22 -1.31 -2.34
N THR A 42 13.50 -2.16 -1.60
CA THR A 42 12.88 -3.39 -2.14
C THR A 42 11.72 -3.11 -3.09
N LEU A 43 11.06 -1.96 -2.97
CA LEU A 43 10.02 -1.47 -3.89
C LEU A 43 10.61 -0.66 -5.05
N GLN A 44 11.91 -0.34 -5.00
CA GLN A 44 12.61 0.51 -5.97
C GLN A 44 11.92 1.86 -6.24
N GLY A 45 11.32 2.47 -5.22
CA GLY A 45 10.62 3.75 -5.38
C GLY A 45 9.94 4.25 -4.12
N VAL A 46 9.21 5.36 -4.27
CA VAL A 46 8.39 5.96 -3.22
C VAL A 46 6.96 5.38 -3.33
N PRO A 47 6.39 4.76 -2.27
CA PRO A 47 5.09 4.11 -2.36
C PRO A 47 3.98 5.01 -2.89
N ALA A 48 3.90 6.27 -2.45
CA ALA A 48 2.91 7.24 -2.92
C ALA A 48 3.02 7.54 -4.42
N GLU A 49 4.20 7.40 -5.01
CA GLU A 49 4.40 7.58 -6.45
C GLU A 49 4.04 6.32 -7.23
N LEU A 50 4.40 5.14 -6.69
CA LEU A 50 4.16 3.83 -7.29
C LEU A 50 2.66 3.53 -7.41
N ILE A 51 1.86 3.82 -6.39
CA ILE A 51 0.42 3.53 -6.37
C ILE A 51 -0.41 4.32 -7.40
N ARG A 52 0.21 5.26 -8.15
CA ARG A 52 -0.45 6.03 -9.22
C ARG A 52 -0.68 5.21 -10.49
N ASP A 53 0.03 4.10 -10.65
CA ASP A 53 -0.20 3.11 -11.71
C ASP A 53 -0.73 1.80 -11.12
N VAL A 54 -1.50 1.04 -11.90
CA VAL A 54 -2.09 -0.24 -11.47
C VAL A 54 -1.00 -1.24 -11.05
N THR A 55 0.11 -1.29 -11.78
CA THR A 55 1.22 -2.22 -11.50
C THR A 55 1.86 -1.88 -10.16
N GLY A 56 2.13 -0.60 -9.91
CA GLY A 56 2.70 -0.15 -8.66
C GLY A 56 1.74 -0.30 -7.48
N LEU A 57 0.43 -0.09 -7.70
CA LEU A 57 -0.59 -0.35 -6.68
C LEU A 57 -0.60 -1.83 -6.23
N VAL A 58 -0.60 -2.77 -7.18
CA VAL A 58 -0.54 -4.21 -6.86
C VAL A 58 0.78 -4.54 -6.16
N HIS A 59 1.91 -4.06 -6.66
CA HIS A 59 3.23 -4.34 -6.09
C HIS A 59 3.37 -3.88 -4.64
N VAL A 60 2.87 -2.67 -4.32
CA VAL A 60 2.88 -2.14 -2.94
C VAL A 60 1.96 -2.95 -2.03
N ALA A 61 0.79 -3.39 -2.52
CA ALA A 61 -0.10 -4.25 -1.74
C ALA A 61 0.55 -5.59 -1.39
N GLU A 62 1.16 -6.26 -2.39
CA GLU A 62 1.87 -7.53 -2.20
C GLU A 62 3.05 -7.39 -1.23
N TYR A 63 3.80 -6.29 -1.31
CA TYR A 63 4.91 -6.01 -0.40
C TYR A 63 4.46 -5.93 1.05
N ILE A 64 3.38 -5.19 1.33
CA ILE A 64 2.82 -5.06 2.67
C ILE A 64 2.35 -6.42 3.20
N ASP A 65 1.67 -7.21 2.38
CA ASP A 65 1.21 -8.55 2.78
C ASP A 65 2.40 -9.49 3.06
N ALA A 66 3.45 -9.43 2.24
CA ALA A 66 4.65 -10.25 2.40
C ALA A 66 5.43 -9.92 3.67
N ILE A 67 5.43 -8.65 4.10
CA ILE A 67 6.02 -8.27 5.39
C ILE A 67 5.15 -8.79 6.54
N ARG A 68 3.83 -8.59 6.46
CA ARG A 68 2.90 -9.02 7.53
C ARG A 68 2.86 -10.53 7.72
N GLY A 69 3.02 -11.31 6.66
CA GLY A 69 3.07 -12.79 6.74
C GLY A 69 4.35 -13.35 7.36
N LYS A 70 5.36 -12.52 7.63
CA LYS A 70 6.63 -12.91 8.26
C LYS A 70 6.68 -12.62 9.76
N VAL A 71 5.69 -11.92 10.32
CA VAL A 71 5.62 -11.50 11.73
C VAL A 71 4.72 -12.43 12.53
#